data_AF-A0ABD5DHE6-F1
#
_entry.id   AF-A0ABD5DHE6-F1
#
_cell.length_a   1.000
_cell.length_b   1.000
_cell.length_c   1.000
_cell.angle_alpha   90.00
_cell.angle_beta   90.00
_cell.angle_gamma   90.00
#
_symmetry.space_group_name_H-M   'P 1'
#
loop_
_entity.id
_entity.type
_entity.pdbx_description
1 polymer ?
#
loop_
_entity_poly.entity_id
_entity_poly.type
_entity_poly.pdbx_seq_one_letter_code
_entity_poly.pdbx_strand_id
1 'polypeptide(L)'
;LPDTEAFQWSRTEPPQALLDLVAHPDYQPMVVFPASYAGPDRQVLSAPPSGKPPLFIMLDGTWTEARKMFRKSPYLDALPIISVDLSRISA
;
A
#
# COMPACT_ATOMS: atom_id res chain seq x y z
N LEU A 1 -7.70 7.78 -15.08
CA LEU A 1 -6.63 6.77 -15.05
C LEU A 1 -7.30 5.42 -15.32
N PRO A 2 -7.01 4.75 -16.45
CA PRO A 2 -7.75 3.55 -16.84
C PRO A 2 -7.44 2.32 -15.96
N ASP A 3 -6.25 2.28 -15.33
CA ASP A 3 -5.78 1.13 -14.54
C ASP A 3 -5.81 1.40 -13.02
N THR A 4 -6.77 2.19 -12.55
CA THR A 4 -6.91 2.55 -11.13
C THR A 4 -8.25 2.11 -10.59
N GLU A 5 -8.22 1.25 -9.59
CA GLU A 5 -9.39 0.81 -8.84
C GLU A 5 -9.50 1.60 -7.53
N ALA A 6 -10.71 2.02 -7.17
CA ALA A 6 -10.99 2.73 -5.93
C ALA A 6 -11.97 1.93 -5.08
N PHE A 7 -11.58 1.66 -3.83
CA PHE A 7 -12.38 0.89 -2.88
C PHE A 7 -12.68 1.73 -1.64
N GLN A 8 -13.93 1.70 -1.18
CA GLN A 8 -14.27 2.31 0.09
C GLN A 8 -13.66 1.50 1.23
N TRP A 9 -12.88 2.18 2.09
CA TRP A 9 -12.29 1.54 3.24
C TRP A 9 -13.34 1.22 4.31
N SER A 10 -13.32 -0.02 4.79
CA SER A 10 -14.09 -0.49 5.94
C SER A 10 -13.17 -1.21 6.91
N ARG A 11 -13.34 -0.93 8.20
CA ARG A 11 -12.53 -1.52 9.28
C ARG A 11 -12.88 -2.98 9.56
N THR A 12 -14.13 -3.34 9.31
CA THR A 12 -14.71 -4.63 9.72
C THR A 12 -15.00 -5.49 8.51
N GLU A 13 -15.36 -4.87 7.40
CA GLU A 13 -15.84 -5.54 6.19
C GLU A 13 -15.13 -4.96 4.96
N PRO A 14 -13.83 -5.24 4.77
CA PRO A 14 -13.10 -4.77 3.59
C PRO A 14 -13.76 -5.33 2.32
N PRO A 15 -13.84 -4.55 1.22
CA PRO A 15 -14.39 -5.04 -0.04
C PRO A 15 -13.64 -6.28 -0.54
N GLN A 16 -14.37 -7.34 -0.89
CA GLN A 16 -13.74 -8.60 -1.34
C GLN A 16 -12.86 -8.40 -2.58
N ALA A 17 -13.31 -7.58 -3.53
CA ALA A 17 -12.54 -7.25 -4.73
C ALA A 17 -11.18 -6.60 -4.42
N LEU A 18 -11.07 -5.83 -3.33
CA LEU A 18 -9.78 -5.30 -2.86
C LEU A 18 -8.88 -6.44 -2.38
N LEU A 19 -9.41 -7.34 -1.57
CA LEU A 19 -8.64 -8.48 -1.04
C LEU A 19 -8.16 -9.39 -2.16
N ASP A 20 -9.03 -9.68 -3.13
CA ASP A 20 -8.72 -10.51 -4.29
C ASP A 20 -7.63 -9.87 -5.16
N LEU A 21 -7.70 -8.55 -5.38
CA LEU A 21 -6.69 -7.81 -6.13
C LEU A 21 -5.34 -7.79 -5.40
N VAL A 22 -5.34 -7.58 -4.07
CA VAL A 22 -4.14 -7.61 -3.24
C VAL A 22 -3.50 -9.00 -3.23
N ALA A 23 -4.30 -10.07 -3.21
CA ALA A 23 -3.82 -11.45 -3.23
C ALA A 23 -3.52 -11.97 -4.64
N HIS A 24 -3.77 -11.17 -5.68
CA HIS A 24 -3.70 -11.63 -7.05
C HIS A 24 -2.26 -12.00 -7.45
N PRO A 25 -2.03 -13.22 -7.97
CA PRO A 25 -0.67 -13.73 -8.19
C PRO A 25 0.07 -12.96 -9.28
N ASP A 26 -0.61 -12.27 -10.18
CA ASP A 26 0.05 -11.55 -11.28
C ASP A 26 0.62 -10.18 -10.88
N TYR A 27 0.35 -9.71 -9.66
CA TYR A 27 0.80 -8.40 -9.19
C TYR A 27 1.76 -8.51 -8.01
N GLN A 28 2.49 -7.42 -7.77
CA GLN A 28 3.31 -7.20 -6.58
C GLN A 28 2.70 -6.08 -5.73
N PRO A 29 1.81 -6.41 -4.78
CA PRO A 29 1.19 -5.42 -3.90
C PRO A 29 2.22 -4.76 -2.97
N MET A 30 2.22 -3.43 -2.95
CA MET A 30 3.05 -2.61 -2.07
C MET A 30 2.23 -1.44 -1.53
N VAL A 31 2.40 -1.12 -0.25
CA VAL A 31 1.72 0.03 0.36
C VAL A 31 2.61 1.26 0.26
N VAL A 32 2.10 2.32 -0.35
CA VAL A 32 2.80 3.61 -0.42
C VAL A 32 2.61 4.32 0.92
N PHE A 33 3.64 4.32 1.76
CA PHE A 33 3.58 4.93 3.08
C PHE A 33 4.98 5.31 3.58
N PRO A 34 5.14 6.31 4.45
CA PRO A 34 6.45 6.67 4.98
C PRO A 34 7.09 5.55 5.80
N ALA A 35 8.38 5.31 5.56
CA ALA A 35 9.16 4.27 6.21
C ALA A 35 9.15 4.35 7.75
N SER A 36 8.95 5.54 8.33
CA SER A 36 8.86 5.74 9.79
C SER A 36 7.68 5.02 10.45
N TYR A 37 6.73 4.51 9.67
CA TYR A 37 5.60 3.72 10.16
C TYR A 37 5.77 2.21 9.94
N ALA A 38 6.89 1.77 9.36
CA ALA A 38 7.22 0.36 9.25
C ALA A 38 7.45 -0.22 10.65
N GLY A 39 6.83 -1.37 10.94
CA GLY A 39 7.23 -2.21 12.08
C GLY A 39 8.61 -2.82 11.85
N PRO A 40 9.25 -3.38 12.89
CA PRO A 40 10.61 -3.91 12.80
C PRO A 40 10.77 -5.03 11.75
N ASP A 41 9.74 -5.84 11.56
CA ASP A 41 9.76 -6.98 10.64
C ASP A 41 9.25 -6.64 9.24
N ARG A 42 8.83 -5.38 9.01
CA ARG A 42 8.20 -4.98 7.77
C ARG A 42 9.24 -4.48 6.78
N GLN A 43 9.29 -5.11 5.60
CA GLN A 43 10.21 -4.72 4.55
C GLN A 43 9.88 -3.31 4.04
N VAL A 44 10.91 -2.46 3.97
CA VAL A 44 10.84 -1.13 3.34
C VAL A 44 11.64 -1.17 2.04
N LEU A 45 10.99 -0.80 0.95
CA LEU A 45 11.53 -0.77 -0.40
C LEU A 45 11.72 0.67 -0.86
N SER A 46 12.81 0.91 -1.59
CA SER A 46 13.09 2.16 -2.30
C SER A 46 12.64 2.13 -3.76
N ALA A 47 12.43 0.93 -4.31
CA ALA A 47 11.92 0.69 -5.66
C ALA A 47 11.14 -0.63 -5.72
N PRO A 48 10.18 -0.79 -6.64
CA PRO A 48 9.51 -2.06 -6.88
C PRO A 48 10.50 -3.17 -7.26
N PRO A 49 10.30 -4.41 -6.79
CA PRO A 49 11.07 -5.54 -7.27
C PRO A 49 10.81 -5.80 -8.76
N SER A 50 11.78 -6.40 -9.44
CA SER A 50 11.63 -6.82 -10.83
C SER A 50 10.68 -8.02 -10.97
N GLY A 51 10.05 -8.18 -12.14
CA GLY A 51 9.36 -9.41 -12.55
C GLY A 51 7.89 -9.21 -12.86
N LYS A 52 7.07 -8.95 -11.84
CA LYS A 52 5.62 -8.74 -12.00
C LYS A 52 5.30 -7.24 -11.92
N PRO A 53 4.22 -6.77 -12.56
CA PRO A 53 3.79 -5.40 -12.43
C PRO A 53 3.52 -5.02 -10.96
N PRO A 54 3.96 -3.82 -10.53
CA PRO A 54 3.66 -3.33 -9.19
C PRO A 54 2.19 -2.97 -9.04
N LEU A 55 1.61 -3.32 -7.90
CA LEU A 55 0.30 -2.83 -7.47
C LEU A 55 0.51 -1.87 -6.30
N PHE A 56 0.39 -0.58 -6.57
CA PHE A 56 0.53 0.46 -5.55
C PHE A 56 -0.79 0.66 -4.80
N ILE A 57 -0.75 0.52 -3.48
CA ILE A 57 -1.88 0.77 -2.60
C ILE A 57 -1.69 2.13 -1.95
N MET A 58 -2.56 3.07 -2.30
CA MET A 58 -2.61 4.41 -1.73
C MET A 58 -3.81 4.51 -0.77
N LEU A 59 -3.57 5.08 0.41
CA LEU A 59 -4.62 5.30 1.40
C LEU A 59 -5.15 6.73 1.23
N ASP A 60 -6.32 6.84 0.62
CA ASP A 60 -6.97 8.12 0.33
C ASP A 60 -7.68 8.67 1.57
N GLY A 61 -7.17 9.77 2.09
CA GLY A 61 -7.69 10.43 3.28
C GLY A 61 -6.71 11.43 3.85
N THR A 62 -7.11 12.13 4.90
CA THR A 62 -6.16 12.96 5.65
C THR A 62 -5.04 12.10 6.23
N TRP A 63 -3.91 12.73 6.56
CA TRP A 63 -2.78 12.00 7.16
C TRP A 63 -3.16 11.17 8.39
N THR A 64 -4.03 11.72 9.25
CA THR A 64 -4.57 11.03 10.43
C THR A 64 -5.42 9.81 10.03
N GLU A 65 -6.25 9.94 8.99
CA GLU A 65 -7.08 8.86 8.47
C GLU A 65 -6.23 7.79 7.80
N ALA A 66 -5.28 8.15 6.94
CA ALA A 66 -4.38 7.21 6.28
C ALA A 66 -3.59 6.38 7.31
N ARG A 67 -3.06 7.01 8.36
CA ARG A 67 -2.42 6.30 9.48
C ARG A 67 -3.37 5.34 10.19
N LYS A 68 -4.63 5.73 10.35
CA LYS A 68 -5.66 4.88 10.96
C LYS A 68 -5.99 3.70 10.04
N MET A 69 -6.17 3.93 8.75
CA MET A 69 -6.41 2.89 7.74
C MET A 69 -5.26 1.89 7.73
N PHE A 70 -4.02 2.37 7.60
CA PHE A 70 -2.81 1.55 7.63
C PHE A 70 -2.75 0.63 8.84
N ARG A 71 -2.99 1.16 10.05
CA ARG A 71 -2.97 0.39 11.29
C ARG A 71 -4.19 -0.52 11.50
N LYS A 72 -5.30 -0.25 10.81
CA LYS A 72 -6.58 -0.97 10.98
C LYS A 72 -6.95 -1.80 9.76
N SER A 73 -5.98 -2.09 8.90
CA SER A 73 -6.12 -2.95 7.74
C SER A 73 -5.13 -4.13 7.85
N PRO A 74 -5.45 -5.19 8.60
CA PRO A 74 -4.54 -6.33 8.80
C PRO A 74 -4.08 -7.01 7.50
N TYR A 75 -4.90 -6.94 6.45
CA TYR A 75 -4.56 -7.42 5.11
C TYR A 75 -3.38 -6.67 4.46
N LEU A 76 -2.94 -5.55 5.03
CA LEU A 76 -1.76 -4.82 4.59
C LEU A 76 -0.50 -5.18 5.38
N ASP A 77 -0.59 -5.89 6.51
CA ASP A 77 0.53 -6.04 7.46
C ASP A 77 1.71 -6.82 6.85
N ALA A 78 1.42 -7.84 6.03
CA ALA A 78 2.42 -8.65 5.35
C ALA A 78 3.03 -7.96 4.11
N LEU A 79 2.44 -6.85 3.66
CA LEU A 79 2.87 -6.20 2.43
C LEU A 79 4.10 -5.31 2.68
N PRO A 80 5.09 -5.30 1.79
CA PRO A 80 6.18 -4.34 1.85
C PRO A 80 5.66 -2.90 1.76
N ILE A 81 6.38 -1.97 2.39
CA ILE A 81 6.15 -0.53 2.26
C ILE A 81 7.08 0.00 1.19
N ILE A 82 6.56 0.82 0.28
CA ILE A 82 7.38 1.67 -0.59
C ILE A 82 7.31 3.10 -0.07
N SER A 83 8.47 3.62 0.35
CA SER A 83 8.57 4.97 0.92
C SER A 83 9.22 5.88 -0.09
N VAL A 84 8.53 6.94 -0.48
CA VAL A 84 9.12 7.99 -1.31
C VAL A 84 9.88 8.94 -0.40
N ASP A 85 11.17 9.13 -0.69
CA ASP A 85 11.96 10.14 -0.02
C ASP A 85 11.55 11.53 -0.55
N LEU A 86 10.80 12.28 0.26
CA LEU A 86 10.33 13.62 -0.08
C LEU A 86 11.47 14.65 -0.23
N SER A 87 12.71 14.31 0.17
CA SER A 87 13.89 15.14 -0.08
C SER A 87 14.44 14.99 -1.51
N ARG A 88 14.04 13.94 -2.23
CA ARG A 88 14.35 13.77 -3.66
C ARG A 88 13.24 14.40 -4.49
N ILE A 89 13.48 15.63 -4.92
CA ILE A 89 12.77 16.20 -6.06
C ILE A 89 13.34 15.52 -7.30
N SER A 90 12.52 14.69 -7.96
CA SER A 90 12.82 14.25 -9.32
C SER A 90 12.77 15.48 -10.23
N ALA A 91 13.89 15.77 -10.90
CA ALA A 91 14.05 16.86 -11.86
C ALA A 91 13.17 16.70 -13.11
#